data_AF-A0A7C7RH18-F1
#
_entry.id   AF-A0A7C7RH18-F1
#
_cell.length_a   1.000
_cell.length_b   1.000
_cell.length_c   1.000
_cell.angle_alpha   90.00
_cell.angle_beta   90.00
_cell.angle_gamma   90.00
#
_symmetry.space_group_name_H-M   'P 1'
#
loop_
_entity.id
_entity.type
_entity.pdbx_description
1 polymer ?
#
loop_
_entity_poly.entity_id
_entity_poly.type
_entity_poly.pdbx_seq_one_letter_code
_entity_poly.pdbx_strand_id
1 'polypeptide(L)'
;PTLFSNPVIANGLIVSRLAGAVLVVPLMEELFWRSFILRYLIDNQFMKVSIGQFTWFSCIACAVLFGLEHHLIGAGIMAGLAYNFLLYRTKSIVQCVFSHAVTNLALGIYVLVSGKWGFW
;
A
#
# COMPACT_ATOMS: atom_id res chain seq x y z
N PRO A 1 -20.56 -1.07 10.51
CA PRO A 1 -21.70 -0.43 9.80
C PRO A 1 -22.96 -0.18 10.66
N THR A 2 -23.09 -0.79 11.86
CA THR A 2 -24.31 -0.69 12.70
C THR A 2 -24.24 0.35 13.82
N LEU A 3 -23.13 1.06 13.97
CA LEU A 3 -22.92 2.04 15.05
C LEU A 3 -23.73 3.33 14.88
N PHE A 4 -24.07 3.70 13.64
CA PHE A 4 -24.86 4.89 13.34
C PHE A 4 -26.19 4.48 12.72
N SER A 5 -27.30 4.89 13.34
CA SER A 5 -28.66 4.68 12.84
C SER A 5 -28.99 5.58 11.65
N ASN A 6 -28.25 6.68 11.45
CA ASN A 6 -28.43 7.57 10.30
C ASN A 6 -27.64 7.07 9.08
N PRO A 7 -28.32 6.68 7.98
CA PRO A 7 -27.67 6.11 6.81
C PRO A 7 -26.78 7.12 6.06
N VAL A 8 -27.07 8.42 6.14
CA VAL A 8 -26.25 9.47 5.51
C VAL A 8 -24.88 9.56 6.17
N ILE A 9 -24.85 9.54 7.51
CA ILE A 9 -23.62 9.58 8.29
C ILE A 9 -22.81 8.30 8.05
N ALA A 10 -23.47 7.14 8.09
CA ALA A 10 -22.83 5.85 7.85
C ALA A 10 -22.18 5.78 6.45
N ASN A 11 -22.92 6.18 5.41
CA ASN A 11 -22.41 6.18 4.04
C ASN A 11 -21.31 7.23 3.83
N GLY A 12 -21.43 8.41 4.44
CA GLY A 12 -20.39 9.44 4.40
C GLY A 12 -19.05 8.94 4.95
N LEU A 13 -19.06 8.21 6.07
CA LEU A 13 -17.86 7.62 6.66
C LEU A 13 -17.27 6.49 5.80
N ILE A 14 -18.12 5.67 5.17
CA ILE A 14 -17.67 4.62 4.26
C ILE A 14 -16.97 5.24 3.05
N VAL A 15 -17.60 6.25 2.43
CA VAL A 15 -17.04 6.93 1.25
C VAL A 15 -15.73 7.63 1.60
N SER A 16 -15.66 8.36 2.71
CA SER A 16 -14.43 9.04 3.10
C SER A 16 -13.28 8.07 3.39
N ARG A 17 -13.57 6.95 4.05
CA ARG A 17 -12.58 5.91 4.33
C ARG A 17 -12.11 5.20 3.06
N LEU A 18 -13.04 4.87 2.16
CA LEU A 18 -12.70 4.27 0.87
C LEU A 18 -11.85 5.24 0.03
N ALA A 19 -12.23 6.52 -0.04
CA ALA A 19 -11.45 7.53 -0.75
C ALA A 19 -10.04 7.68 -0.16
N GLY A 20 -9.90 7.71 1.17
CA GLY A 20 -8.60 7.70 1.84
C GLY A 20 -7.75 6.48 1.46
N ALA A 21 -8.33 5.28 1.54
CA ALA A 21 -7.66 4.02 1.25
C ALA A 21 -7.24 3.88 -0.23
N VAL A 22 -7.98 4.48 -1.17
CA VAL A 22 -7.72 4.37 -2.61
C VAL A 22 -6.85 5.50 -3.14
N LEU A 23 -6.88 6.68 -2.53
CA LEU A 23 -6.17 7.86 -3.05
C LEU A 23 -4.97 8.24 -2.20
N VAL A 24 -5.18 8.42 -0.90
CA VAL A 24 -4.18 9.00 0.00
C VAL A 24 -3.16 7.95 0.43
N VAL A 25 -3.66 6.80 0.91
CA VAL A 25 -2.83 5.69 1.39
C VAL A 25 -1.81 5.23 0.34
N PRO A 26 -2.19 4.81 -0.89
CA PRO A 26 -1.22 4.33 -1.86
C PRO A 26 -0.24 5.43 -2.29
N LEU A 27 -0.66 6.70 -2.36
CA LEU A 27 0.27 7.79 -2.65
C LEU A 27 1.35 7.90 -1.56
N MET A 28 0.94 7.96 -0.30
CA MET A 28 1.85 8.16 0.82
C MET A 28 2.73 6.93 1.06
N GLU A 29 2.14 5.74 1.03
CA GLU A 29 2.86 4.49 1.25
C GLU A 29 3.87 4.22 0.15
N GLU A 30 3.52 4.38 -1.13
CA GLU A 30 4.49 4.11 -2.20
C GLU A 30 5.63 5.13 -2.22
N LEU A 31 5.36 6.40 -1.89
CA LEU A 31 6.42 7.39 -1.70
C LEU A 31 7.34 6.98 -0.54
N PHE A 32 6.78 6.56 0.60
CA PHE A 32 7.57 6.15 1.75
C PHE A 32 8.37 4.87 1.47
N TRP A 33 7.74 3.80 0.99
CA TRP A 33 8.37 2.51 0.83
C TRP A 33 9.27 2.44 -0.41
N ARG A 34 8.82 2.93 -1.56
CA ARG A 34 9.51 2.76 -2.86
C ARG A 34 10.41 3.94 -3.20
N SER A 35 9.99 5.16 -2.86
CA SER A 35 10.85 6.33 -3.05
C SER A 35 11.89 6.45 -1.94
N PHE A 36 11.53 6.22 -0.68
CA PHE A 36 12.44 6.42 0.44
C PHE A 36 13.10 5.13 0.93
N ILE A 37 12.39 4.21 1.59
CA ILE A 37 12.97 3.06 2.31
C ILE A 37 13.84 2.18 1.41
N LEU A 38 13.37 1.76 0.24
CA LEU A 38 14.15 0.91 -0.67
C LEU A 38 15.51 1.52 -1.00
N ARG A 39 15.56 2.84 -1.22
CA ARG A 39 16.79 3.55 -1.58
C ARG A 39 17.65 3.87 -0.37
N TYR A 40 17.02 4.22 0.76
CA TYR A 40 17.70 4.54 2.00
C TYR A 40 18.44 3.33 2.59
N LEU A 41 17.87 2.13 2.44
CA LEU A 41 18.52 0.87 2.84
C LEU A 41 19.73 0.50 1.96
N ILE A 42 19.89 1.14 0.80
CA ILE A 42 21.07 0.98 -0.07
C ILE A 42 22.13 2.02 0.32
N ASP A 43 21.73 3.28 0.42
CA ASP A 43 22.60 4.41 0.77
C ASP A 43 21.79 5.50 1.50
N ASN A 44 22.35 6.08 2.56
CA ASN A 44 21.67 7.10 3.35
C ASN A 44 21.40 8.39 2.55
N GLN A 45 22.20 8.68 1.52
CA GLN A 45 21.96 9.72 0.52
C GLN A 45 21.05 9.17 -0.58
N PHE A 46 19.89 8.64 -0.20
CA PHE A 46 18.97 7.87 -1.05
C PHE A 46 18.53 8.59 -2.34
N MET A 47 18.57 9.92 -2.37
CA MET A 47 18.27 10.72 -3.56
C MET A 47 19.28 10.52 -4.70
N LYS A 48 20.51 10.05 -4.38
CA LYS A 48 21.52 9.65 -5.37
C LYS A 48 21.28 8.25 -5.93
N VAL A 49 20.49 7.43 -5.22
CA VAL A 49 20.15 6.07 -5.65
C VAL A 49 19.02 6.17 -6.68
N SER A 50 19.20 5.47 -7.81
CA SER A 50 18.19 5.45 -8.87
C SER A 50 16.92 4.71 -8.41
N ILE A 51 15.76 5.15 -8.87
CA ILE A 51 14.49 4.45 -8.59
C ILE A 51 14.57 3.04 -9.17
N GLY A 52 14.27 2.04 -8.33
CA GLY A 52 14.32 0.63 -8.70
C GLY A 52 15.74 0.05 -8.82
N GLN A 53 16.76 0.69 -8.25
CA GLN A 53 18.05 0.02 -8.01
C GLN A 53 17.83 -1.16 -7.06
N PHE A 54 18.34 -2.33 -7.45
CA PHE A 54 18.07 -3.58 -6.73
C PHE A 54 19.22 -3.97 -5.82
N THR A 55 18.90 -4.31 -4.58
CA THR A 55 19.73 -5.16 -3.72
C THR A 55 18.84 -6.16 -3.00
N TRP A 56 19.36 -7.36 -2.72
CA TRP A 56 18.61 -8.37 -1.97
C TRP A 56 18.20 -7.87 -0.58
N PHE A 57 19.13 -7.20 0.11
CA PHE A 57 18.87 -6.64 1.44
C PHE A 57 17.71 -5.62 1.42
N SER A 58 17.78 -4.59 0.56
CA SER A 58 16.73 -3.57 0.50
C SER A 58 15.36 -4.16 0.13
N CYS A 59 15.34 -5.08 -0.85
CA CYS A 59 14.11 -5.75 -1.29
C CYS A 59 13.43 -6.53 -0.16
N ILE A 60 14.19 -7.40 0.53
CA ILE A 60 13.65 -8.27 1.57
C ILE A 60 13.30 -7.46 2.82
N ALA A 61 14.20 -6.58 3.27
CA ALA A 61 13.97 -5.78 4.46
C ALA A 61 12.77 -4.84 4.29
N CYS A 62 12.65 -4.16 3.15
CA CYS A 62 11.48 -3.31 2.87
C CYS A 62 10.18 -4.13 2.83
N ALA A 63 10.17 -5.30 2.18
CA ALA A 63 8.97 -6.14 2.14
C ALA A 63 8.56 -6.66 3.53
N VAL A 64 9.53 -7.03 4.37
CA VAL A 64 9.26 -7.45 5.76
C VAL A 64 8.71 -6.28 6.58
N LEU A 65 9.35 -5.11 6.52
CA LEU A 65 8.89 -3.91 7.24
C LEU A 65 7.49 -3.49 6.81
N PHE A 66 7.20 -3.50 5.51
CA PHE A 66 5.87 -3.27 4.96
C PHE A 66 4.85 -4.27 5.53
N GLY A 67 5.20 -5.56 5.56
CA GLY A 67 4.33 -6.60 6.11
C GLY A 67 4.02 -6.42 7.59
N LEU A 68 4.98 -5.97 8.39
CA LEU A 68 4.81 -5.77 9.84
C LEU A 68 3.83 -4.64 10.19
N GLU A 69 3.59 -3.69 9.29
CA GLU A 69 2.56 -2.66 9.44
C GLU A 69 1.13 -3.23 9.34
N HIS A 70 0.98 -4.39 8.71
CA HIS A 70 -0.32 -4.96 8.39
C HIS A 70 -0.75 -6.02 9.42
N HIS A 71 -2.05 -6.05 9.73
CA HIS A 71 -2.63 -7.10 10.59
C HIS A 71 -2.39 -8.51 10.01
N LEU A 72 -2.53 -8.65 8.68
CA LEU A 72 -2.22 -9.89 7.96
C LEU A 72 -0.79 -9.85 7.44
N ILE A 73 0.17 -10.01 8.35
CA ILE A 73 1.61 -9.83 8.09
C ILE A 73 2.06 -10.56 6.81
N GLY A 74 1.73 -11.86 6.66
CA GLY A 74 2.14 -12.64 5.49
C GLY A 74 1.60 -12.08 4.16
N ALA A 75 0.34 -11.64 4.13
CA ALA A 75 -0.25 -11.01 2.96
C ALA A 75 0.40 -9.65 2.66
N GLY A 76 0.72 -8.88 3.70
CA GLY A 76 1.47 -7.64 3.60
C GLY A 76 2.86 -7.86 2.99
N ILE A 77 3.62 -8.85 3.46
CA ILE A 77 4.94 -9.19 2.89
C ILE A 77 4.81 -9.58 1.40
N MET A 78 3.82 -10.41 1.06
CA MET A 78 3.56 -10.80 -0.32
C MET A 78 3.24 -9.61 -1.22
N ALA A 79 2.37 -8.69 -0.78
CA ALA A 79 2.06 -7.46 -1.50
C ALA A 79 3.31 -6.56 -1.63
N GLY A 80 4.07 -6.43 -0.55
CA GLY A 80 5.35 -5.72 -0.51
C GLY A 80 6.33 -6.21 -1.58
N LEU A 81 6.50 -7.53 -1.69
CA LEU A 81 7.32 -8.16 -2.73
C LEU A 81 6.76 -7.94 -4.14
N ALA A 82 5.45 -8.05 -4.33
CA ALA A 82 4.82 -7.85 -5.65
C ALA A 82 5.01 -6.43 -6.17
N TYR A 83 4.81 -5.41 -5.32
CA TYR A 83 5.05 -4.02 -5.70
C TYR A 83 6.54 -3.69 -5.85
N ASN A 84 7.42 -4.29 -5.06
CA ASN A 84 8.87 -4.17 -5.27
C ASN A 84 9.25 -4.74 -6.65
N PHE A 85 8.75 -5.92 -6.99
CA PHE A 85 8.94 -6.51 -8.32
C PHE A 85 8.43 -5.61 -9.44
N LEU A 86 7.22 -5.04 -9.28
CA LEU A 86 6.68 -4.06 -10.22
C LEU A 86 7.62 -2.86 -10.39
N LEU A 87 8.07 -2.26 -9.27
CA LEU A 87 9.02 -1.15 -9.31
C LEU A 87 10.31 -1.54 -10.03
N TYR A 88 10.87 -2.72 -9.74
CA TYR A 88 12.10 -3.15 -10.39
C TYR A 88 11.93 -3.40 -11.88
N ARG A 89 10.74 -3.81 -12.32
CA ARG A 89 10.44 -4.05 -13.74
C ARG A 89 10.17 -2.76 -14.51
N THR A 90 9.53 -1.78 -13.90
CA THR A 90 9.00 -0.60 -14.58
C THR A 90 9.75 0.69 -14.25
N LYS A 91 10.47 0.70 -13.13
CA LYS A 91 11.18 1.87 -12.57
C LYS A 91 10.25 3.08 -12.35
N SER A 92 8.95 2.82 -12.13
CA SER A 92 7.92 3.87 -12.00
C SER A 92 7.14 3.74 -10.69
N ILE A 93 7.33 4.72 -9.80
CA ILE A 93 6.56 4.81 -8.54
C ILE A 93 5.08 5.05 -8.84
N VAL A 94 4.75 5.82 -9.89
CA VAL A 94 3.36 6.10 -10.28
C VAL A 94 2.61 4.82 -10.63
N GLN A 95 3.26 3.85 -11.27
CA GLN A 95 2.64 2.56 -11.55
C GLN A 95 2.42 1.72 -10.30
N CYS A 96 3.31 1.81 -9.31
CA CYS A 96 3.09 1.20 -7.99
C CYS A 96 1.90 1.87 -7.28
N VAL A 97 1.83 3.20 -7.25
CA VAL A 97 0.71 3.96 -6.67
C VAL A 97 -0.61 3.54 -7.31
N PHE A 98 -0.67 3.50 -8.64
CA PHE A 98 -1.87 3.10 -9.35
C PHE A 98 -2.27 1.65 -9.07
N SER A 99 -1.30 0.73 -9.08
CA SER A 99 -1.57 -0.69 -8.79
C SER A 99 -2.09 -0.88 -7.37
N HIS A 100 -1.49 -0.19 -6.41
CA HIS A 100 -1.91 -0.23 -5.01
C HIS A 100 -3.29 0.43 -4.81
N ALA A 101 -3.57 1.55 -5.47
CA ALA A 101 -4.91 2.14 -5.48
C ALA A 101 -5.97 1.16 -6.00
N VAL A 102 -5.67 0.44 -7.09
CA VAL A 102 -6.58 -0.56 -7.67
C VAL A 102 -6.80 -1.74 -6.72
N THR A 103 -5.76 -2.27 -6.08
CA THR A 103 -5.93 -3.36 -5.10
C THR A 103 -6.73 -2.92 -3.88
N ASN A 104 -6.49 -1.71 -3.38
CA ASN A 104 -7.24 -1.15 -2.24
C ASN A 104 -8.70 -0.90 -2.62
N LEU A 105 -8.98 -0.45 -3.84
CA LEU A 105 -10.35 -0.32 -4.33
C LEU A 105 -11.03 -1.67 -4.45
N ALA A 106 -10.33 -2.70 -4.96
CA ALA A 106 -10.87 -4.05 -5.10
C ALA A 106 -11.18 -4.68 -3.73
N LEU A 107 -10.26 -4.57 -2.77
CA LEU A 107 -10.50 -4.99 -1.38
C LEU A 107 -11.63 -4.16 -0.74
N GLY A 108 -11.62 -2.85 -1.03
CA GLY A 108 -12.67 -1.86 -0.84
C GLY A 108 -14.08 -2.41 -1.10
N ILE A 109 -14.30 -2.72 -2.37
CA ILE A 109 -15.56 -3.25 -2.87
C ILE A 109 -15.85 -4.63 -2.27
N TYR A 110 -14.84 -5.50 -2.15
CA TYR A 110 -15.02 -6.84 -1.58
C TYR A 110 -15.58 -6.79 -0.16
N VAL A 111 -15.06 -5.94 0.72
CA VAL A 111 -15.56 -5.82 2.10
C VAL A 111 -16.98 -5.27 2.12
N LEU A 112 -17.28 -4.26 1.31
CA LEU A 112 -18.62 -3.67 1.25
C LEU A 112 -19.68 -4.67 0.76
N VAL A 113 -19.33 -5.51 -0.22
CA VAL A 113 -20.24 -6.54 -0.77
C VAL A 113 -20.35 -7.74 0.17
N SER A 114 -19.23 -8.23 0.72
CA SER A 114 -19.21 -9.45 1.53
C SER A 114 -19.56 -9.24 3.01
N GLY A 115 -19.54 -8.00 3.48
CA GLY A 115 -19.70 -7.67 4.90
C GLY A 115 -18.54 -8.15 5.79
N LYS A 116 -17.42 -8.58 5.22
CA LYS A 116 -16.24 -9.05 5.96
C LYS A 116 -15.37 -7.90 6.44
N TRP A 117 -15.85 -7.16 7.43
CA TRP A 117 -15.19 -5.97 7.98
C TRP A 117 -13.81 -6.22 8.60
N GLY A 118 -13.42 -7.48 8.86
CA GLY A 118 -12.09 -7.82 9.37
C GLY A 118 -10.93 -7.54 8.40
N PHE A 119 -11.24 -7.23 7.12
CA PHE A 119 -10.25 -6.79 6.14
C PHE A 119 -10.20 -5.26 5.98
N TRP A 120 -10.96 -4.50 6.76
CA TRP A 120 -11.13 -3.04 6.63
C TRP A 120 -10.30 -2.22 7.61
#